data_AF-C0MPD6-F1
#
_entry.id   AF-C0MPD6-F1
#
_cell.length_a   1.000
_cell.length_b   1.000
_cell.length_c   1.000
_cell.angle_alpha   90.00
_cell.angle_beta   90.00
_cell.angle_gamma   90.00
#
_symmetry.space_group_name_H-M   'P 1'
#
loop_
_entity.id
_entity.type
_entity.pdbx_description
1 polymer ?
#
loop_
_entity_poly.entity_id
_entity_poly.type
_entity_poly.pdbx_seq_one_letter_code
_entity_poly.pdbx_strand_id
1 'polypeptide(L)'
;KCTRRCPFCDVGHGRPDPLDVDEPVNLARTIAALKLRYVVITSVDRDDLRDGGAGHFVECIRQVRELSPQTRVEILTPDFRGRLDRALTILNAAPPDVMNHNLETVPRLYKEARPGSDYAHSLKLLKDFKALHP
;
A
#
# COMPACT_ATOMS: atom_id res chain seq x y z
N LYS A 1 4.03 -13.14 -3.21
CA LYS A 1 4.88 -13.45 -2.04
C LYS A 1 5.37 -12.14 -1.41
N CYS A 2 5.50 -12.08 -0.10
CA CYS A 2 5.95 -10.89 0.64
C CYS A 2 7.46 -10.95 0.95
N THR A 3 8.17 -9.83 0.88
CA THR A 3 9.59 -9.76 1.31
C THR A 3 9.76 -9.85 2.83
N ARG A 4 8.66 -9.77 3.60
CA ARG A 4 8.65 -9.83 5.06
C ARG A 4 7.83 -11.02 5.57
N ARG A 5 7.98 -11.29 6.87
CA ARG A 5 7.37 -12.44 7.55
C ARG A 5 6.81 -12.02 8.91
N CYS A 6 5.71 -11.28 8.89
CA CYS A 6 4.94 -10.99 10.10
C CYS A 6 4.24 -12.29 10.57
N PRO A 7 4.47 -12.80 11.79
CA PRO A 7 3.95 -14.11 12.20
C PRO A 7 2.43 -14.25 12.22
N PHE A 8 1.68 -13.14 12.26
CA PHE A 8 0.22 -13.14 12.22
C PHE A 8 -0.34 -13.11 10.79
N CYS A 9 0.50 -12.88 9.76
CA CYS A 9 0.05 -12.66 8.39
C CYS A 9 0.03 -13.99 7.61
N ASP A 10 -1.09 -14.28 6.94
CA ASP A 10 -1.29 -15.51 6.17
C ASP A 10 -0.63 -15.46 4.77
N VAL A 11 -0.05 -14.32 4.39
CA VAL A 11 0.62 -14.17 3.10
C VAL A 11 1.97 -14.88 3.10
N GLY A 12 2.17 -15.79 2.13
CA GLY A 12 3.44 -16.49 1.94
C GLY A 12 4.63 -15.53 1.74
N HIS A 13 5.70 -15.77 2.51
CA HIS A 13 6.94 -15.01 2.44
C HIS A 13 7.91 -15.57 1.38
N GLY A 14 8.83 -14.74 0.89
CA GLY A 14 9.91 -15.16 -0.01
C GLY A 14 10.26 -14.08 -1.03
N ARG A 15 11.09 -14.43 -2.01
CA ARG A 15 11.38 -13.54 -3.14
C ARG A 15 10.11 -13.37 -3.99
N PRO A 16 9.60 -12.14 -4.15
CA PRO A 16 8.48 -11.88 -5.04
C PRO A 16 8.89 -12.12 -6.50
N ASP A 17 7.89 -12.43 -7.32
CA ASP A 17 8.05 -12.41 -8.77
C ASP A 17 8.21 -10.96 -9.27
N PRO A 18 8.68 -10.75 -10.52
CA PRO A 18 8.66 -9.44 -11.14
C PRO A 18 7.27 -8.80 -11.05
N LEU A 19 7.24 -7.48 -10.93
CA LEU A 19 5.99 -6.73 -10.92
C LEU A 19 5.27 -6.95 -12.26
N ASP A 20 3.99 -7.32 -12.19
CA ASP A 20 3.15 -7.38 -13.38
C ASP A 20 2.76 -5.95 -13.77
N VAL A 21 3.09 -5.56 -15.00
CA VAL A 21 2.80 -4.23 -15.53
C VAL A 21 1.32 -4.05 -15.89
N ASP A 22 0.60 -5.15 -16.13
CA ASP A 22 -0.81 -5.15 -16.52
C ASP A 22 -1.75 -5.30 -15.31
N GLU A 23 -1.22 -5.63 -14.12
CA GLU A 23 -2.00 -5.77 -12.87
C GLU A 23 -2.89 -4.55 -12.57
N PRO A 24 -2.44 -3.28 -12.70
CA PRO A 24 -3.29 -2.12 -12.46
C PRO A 24 -4.51 -2.03 -13.39
N VAL A 25 -4.32 -2.30 -14.68
CA VAL A 25 -5.38 -2.25 -15.69
C VAL A 25 -6.37 -3.40 -15.47
N ASN A 26 -5.87 -4.61 -15.20
CA ASN A 26 -6.70 -5.78 -14.95
C ASN A 26 -7.52 -5.63 -13.66
N LEU A 27 -6.92 -5.07 -12.60
CA LEU A 27 -7.60 -4.71 -11.36
C LEU A 27 -8.73 -3.71 -11.61
N ALA A 28 -8.45 -2.63 -12.35
CA ALA A 28 -9.46 -1.60 -12.65
C ALA A 28 -10.61 -2.13 -13.51
N ARG A 29 -10.34 -2.96 -14.52
CA ARG A 29 -11.37 -3.63 -15.32
C ARG A 29 -12.29 -4.50 -14.46
N THR A 30 -11.70 -5.22 -13.50
CA THR A 30 -12.47 -6.07 -12.58
C THR A 30 -13.38 -5.23 -11.68
N ILE A 31 -12.86 -4.14 -11.12
CA ILE A 31 -13.64 -3.20 -10.29
C ILE A 31 -14.81 -2.60 -11.09
N ALA A 32 -14.57 -2.20 -12.34
CA ALA A 32 -15.59 -1.65 -13.23
C ALA A 32 -16.68 -2.69 -13.56
N ALA A 33 -16.29 -3.93 -13.86
CA ALA A 33 -17.22 -5.01 -14.15
C ALA A 33 -18.12 -5.34 -12.95
N LEU A 34 -17.57 -5.30 -11.73
CA LEU A 34 -18.30 -5.51 -10.49
C LEU A 34 -19.11 -4.28 -10.04
N LYS A 35 -18.90 -3.11 -10.66
CA LYS A 35 -19.57 -1.84 -10.34
C LYS A 35 -19.44 -1.46 -8.86
N LEU A 36 -18.24 -1.67 -8.28
CA LEU A 36 -18.01 -1.38 -6.87
C LEU A 36 -18.05 0.13 -6.62
N ARG A 37 -18.74 0.55 -5.56
CA ARG A 37 -18.75 1.95 -5.12
C ARG A 37 -17.58 2.31 -4.21
N TYR A 38 -16.94 1.30 -3.62
CA TYR A 38 -15.80 1.44 -2.72
C TYR A 38 -14.88 0.25 -2.92
N VAL A 39 -13.57 0.48 -2.96
CA VAL A 39 -12.56 -0.57 -3.04
C VAL A 39 -11.42 -0.26 -2.08
N VAL A 40 -10.90 -1.31 -1.44
CA VAL A 40 -9.65 -1.27 -0.69
C VAL A 40 -8.59 -1.99 -1.52
N ILE A 41 -7.50 -1.30 -1.82
CA ILE A 41 -6.34 -1.86 -2.52
C ILE A 41 -5.21 -2.00 -1.49
N THR A 42 -4.64 -3.19 -1.38
CA THR A 42 -3.50 -3.46 -0.50
C THR A 42 -2.40 -4.19 -1.24
N SER A 43 -1.22 -4.29 -0.65
CA SER A 43 -0.11 -5.04 -1.22
C SER A 43 0.73 -5.71 -0.14
N VAL A 44 1.56 -6.64 -0.59
CA VAL A 44 2.65 -7.20 0.21
C VAL A 44 3.79 -6.19 0.34
N ASP A 45 4.67 -6.36 1.33
CA ASP A 45 5.92 -5.61 1.34
C ASP A 45 6.79 -6.00 0.13
N ARG A 46 7.25 -4.97 -0.59
CA ARG A 46 8.12 -5.06 -1.77
C ARG A 46 9.45 -4.36 -1.51
N ASP A 47 10.17 -4.81 -0.49
CA ASP A 47 11.49 -4.24 -0.16
C ASP A 47 12.53 -4.39 -1.30
N ASP A 48 12.26 -5.28 -2.27
CA ASP A 48 13.03 -5.47 -3.49
C ASP A 48 12.90 -4.28 -4.49
N LEU A 49 11.83 -3.49 -4.39
CA LEU A 49 11.61 -2.33 -5.25
C LEU A 49 12.23 -1.06 -4.66
N ARG A 50 12.72 -0.16 -5.52
CA ARG A 50 13.36 1.11 -5.10
C ARG A 50 12.38 2.08 -4.44
N ASP A 51 11.09 1.96 -4.73
CA ASP A 51 10.01 2.79 -4.20
C ASP A 51 9.08 2.01 -3.24
N GLY A 52 9.41 0.75 -2.94
CA GLY A 52 8.57 -0.10 -2.09
C GLY A 52 7.19 -0.43 -2.68
N GLY A 53 7.00 -0.25 -4.00
CA GLY A 53 5.72 -0.47 -4.67
C GLY A 53 4.78 0.74 -4.68
N ALA A 54 5.21 1.90 -4.18
CA ALA A 54 4.38 3.11 -4.18
C ALA A 54 3.88 3.52 -5.58
N GLY A 55 4.72 3.38 -6.61
CA GLY A 55 4.31 3.67 -7.99
C GLY A 55 3.22 2.75 -8.50
N HIS A 56 3.20 1.50 -8.04
CA HIS A 56 2.18 0.54 -8.43
C HIS A 56 0.81 0.90 -7.83
N PHE A 57 0.76 1.34 -6.57
CA PHE A 57 -0.47 1.88 -5.97
C PHE A 57 -1.02 3.07 -6.76
N VAL A 58 -0.16 4.01 -7.14
CA VAL A 58 -0.54 5.19 -7.93
C VAL A 58 -1.15 4.78 -9.27
N GLU A 59 -0.54 3.81 -9.94
CA GLU A 59 -1.07 3.32 -11.22
C GLU A 59 -2.42 2.63 -11.06
N CYS A 60 -2.59 1.80 -10.03
CA CYS A 60 -3.89 1.20 -9.71
C CYS A 60 -4.96 2.27 -9.45
N ILE A 61 -4.66 3.31 -8.68
CA ILE A 61 -5.60 4.41 -8.41
C ILE A 61 -5.99 5.12 -9.70
N ARG A 62 -5.04 5.41 -10.59
CA ARG A 62 -5.30 6.07 -11.87
C ARG A 62 -6.21 5.24 -12.77
N GLN A 63 -5.90 3.97 -12.95
CA GLN A 63 -6.68 3.06 -13.78
C GLN A 63 -8.11 2.90 -13.24
N VAL A 64 -8.28 2.80 -11.91
CA VAL A 64 -9.60 2.74 -11.29
C VAL A 64 -10.39 4.02 -11.52
N ARG A 65 -9.76 5.20 -11.35
CA ARG A 65 -10.43 6.49 -11.59
C ARG A 65 -10.83 6.69 -13.05
N GLU A 66 -10.04 6.17 -14.00
CA GLU A 66 -10.35 6.22 -15.43
C GLU A 66 -11.56 5.33 -15.78
N LEU A 67 -11.57 4.08 -15.34
CA LEU A 67 -12.61 3.11 -15.70
C LEU A 67 -13.84 3.16 -14.78
N SER A 68 -13.72 3.73 -13.58
CA SER A 68 -14.78 3.77 -12.56
C SER A 68 -14.69 5.05 -11.73
N PRO A 69 -14.96 6.22 -12.34
CA PRO A 69 -14.75 7.54 -11.70
C PRO A 69 -15.62 7.79 -10.45
N GLN A 70 -16.66 6.98 -10.22
CA GLN A 70 -17.53 7.07 -9.04
C GLN A 70 -17.09 6.16 -7.89
N THR A 71 -16.11 5.28 -8.11
CA THR A 71 -15.60 4.37 -7.08
C THR A 71 -14.66 5.11 -6.15
N ARG A 72 -14.92 5.06 -4.84
CA ARG A 72 -13.99 5.52 -3.82
C ARG A 72 -12.88 4.50 -3.61
N VAL A 73 -11.64 4.97 -3.54
CA VAL A 73 -10.44 4.15 -3.41
C VAL A 73 -9.78 4.39 -2.05
N GLU A 74 -9.73 3.34 -1.23
CA GLU A 74 -8.86 3.26 -0.07
C GLU A 74 -7.61 2.45 -0.42
N ILE A 75 -6.46 2.89 0.08
CA ILE A 75 -5.25 2.07 0.07
C ILE A 75 -4.86 1.67 1.48
N LEU A 76 -4.55 0.38 1.67
CA LEU A 76 -3.90 -0.14 2.86
C LEU A 76 -2.45 -0.46 2.52
N THR A 77 -1.55 0.43 2.91
CA THR A 77 -0.16 0.44 2.45
C THR A 77 0.80 -0.29 3.40
N PRO A 78 1.92 -0.83 2.88
CA PRO A 78 3.07 -1.17 3.71
C PRO A 78 3.71 0.10 4.30
N ASP A 79 4.75 -0.07 5.11
CA ASP A 79 5.42 1.07 5.78
C ASP A 79 6.46 1.80 4.90
N PHE A 80 6.77 1.27 3.71
CA PHE A 80 7.81 1.77 2.80
C PHE A 80 9.19 1.95 3.48
N ARG A 81 9.58 1.03 4.37
CA ARG A 81 10.85 1.03 5.11
C ARG A 81 12.03 1.56 4.30
N GLY A 82 12.70 2.59 4.82
CA GLY A 82 13.87 3.23 4.21
C GLY A 82 13.58 4.02 2.92
N ARG A 83 12.32 4.17 2.52
CA ARG A 83 11.87 4.81 1.27
C ARG A 83 10.67 5.74 1.47
N LEU A 84 10.33 6.09 2.72
CA LEU A 84 9.12 6.82 3.08
C LEU A 84 8.93 8.11 2.27
N ASP A 85 9.92 9.00 2.26
CA ASP A 85 9.82 10.30 1.58
C ASP A 85 9.60 10.13 0.06
N ARG A 86 10.26 9.13 -0.54
CA ARG A 86 10.07 8.76 -1.95
C ARG A 86 8.67 8.22 -2.20
N ALA A 87 8.19 7.33 -1.33
CA ALA A 87 6.85 6.75 -1.44
C ALA A 87 5.76 7.84 -1.31
N LEU A 88 5.88 8.74 -0.34
CA LEU A 88 4.95 9.86 -0.16
C LEU A 88 4.93 10.79 -1.38
N THR A 89 6.12 11.13 -1.90
CA THR A 89 6.24 11.94 -3.13
C THR A 89 5.50 11.29 -4.31
N ILE A 90 5.66 9.98 -4.47
CA ILE A 90 5.00 9.22 -5.54
C ILE A 90 3.48 9.17 -5.31
N LEU A 91 3.02 8.79 -4.11
CA LEU A 91 1.60 8.70 -3.77
C LEU A 91 0.85 10.02 -3.98
N ASN A 92 1.51 11.16 -3.76
CA ASN A 92 0.91 12.48 -3.99
C ASN A 92 0.53 12.73 -5.48
N ALA A 93 1.10 11.97 -6.42
CA ALA A 93 0.77 12.09 -7.84
C ALA A 93 -0.60 11.50 -8.22
N ALA A 94 -1.19 10.67 -7.37
CA ALA A 94 -2.58 10.22 -7.46
C ALA A 94 -3.06 9.76 -6.06
N PRO A 95 -3.47 10.70 -5.19
CA PRO A 95 -3.82 10.36 -3.83
C PRO A 95 -5.10 9.50 -3.77
N PRO A 96 -5.18 8.55 -2.82
CA PRO A 96 -6.41 7.80 -2.54
C PRO A 96 -7.47 8.70 -1.89
N ASP A 97 -8.72 8.23 -1.82
CA ASP A 97 -9.77 8.88 -1.01
C ASP A 97 -9.56 8.61 0.48
N VAL A 98 -8.99 7.46 0.83
CA VAL A 98 -8.59 7.09 2.20
C VAL A 98 -7.20 6.46 2.16
N MET A 99 -6.27 6.99 2.93
CA MET A 99 -4.98 6.37 3.17
C MET A 99 -5.03 5.63 4.51
N ASN A 100 -4.68 4.35 4.48
CA ASN A 100 -4.63 3.47 5.63
C ASN A 100 -3.25 2.82 5.76
N HIS A 101 -2.83 2.65 7.01
CA HIS A 101 -1.66 1.88 7.41
C HIS A 101 -1.90 1.34 8.82
N ASN A 102 -1.93 0.02 8.96
CA ASN A 102 -2.16 -0.59 10.26
C ASN A 102 -0.91 -0.54 11.13
N LEU A 103 -1.08 -0.28 12.43
CA LEU A 103 -0.04 -0.54 13.44
C LEU A 103 -0.05 -2.01 13.90
N GLU A 104 -1.22 -2.66 13.87
CA GLU A 104 -1.49 -4.04 14.28
C GLU A 104 -1.39 -4.33 15.78
N THR A 105 -0.40 -3.76 16.48
CA THR A 105 -0.24 -3.99 17.92
C THR A 105 0.44 -2.82 18.62
N VAL A 106 0.50 -2.89 19.95
CA VAL A 106 1.15 -1.91 20.82
C VAL A 106 2.68 -1.98 20.74
N PRO A 107 3.42 -0.89 21.07
CA PRO A 107 4.89 -0.84 20.95
C PRO A 107 5.62 -2.01 21.61
N ARG A 108 5.16 -2.45 22.79
CA ARG A 108 5.78 -3.53 23.56
C ARG A 108 5.82 -4.86 22.81
N LEU A 109 4.82 -5.15 21.97
CA LEU A 109 4.70 -6.41 21.22
C LEU A 109 5.13 -6.26 19.75
N TYR A 110 5.53 -5.06 19.34
CA TYR A 110 5.63 -4.72 17.92
C TYR A 110 6.72 -5.50 17.20
N LYS A 111 7.90 -5.70 17.82
CA LYS A 111 8.99 -6.49 17.22
C LYS A 111 8.63 -7.98 17.10
N GLU A 112 7.81 -8.50 18.00
CA GLU A 112 7.35 -9.90 17.95
C GLU A 112 6.33 -10.09 16.82
N ALA A 113 5.37 -9.17 16.70
CA ALA A 113 4.33 -9.24 15.67
C ALA A 113 4.84 -8.82 14.27
N ARG A 114 5.74 -7.84 14.20
CA ARG A 114 6.21 -7.19 12.97
C ARG A 114 7.73 -6.99 12.98
N PRO A 115 8.52 -8.07 12.96
CA PRO A 115 9.99 -8.00 13.09
C PRO A 115 10.68 -7.17 11.99
N GLY A 116 10.02 -6.95 10.85
CA GLY A 116 10.54 -6.15 9.74
C GLY A 116 10.15 -4.67 9.78
N SER A 117 9.29 -4.23 10.70
CA SER A 117 8.74 -2.86 10.78
C SER A 117 9.16 -2.15 12.07
N ASP A 118 8.95 -0.84 12.11
CA ASP A 118 9.13 -0.01 13.31
C ASP A 118 7.84 0.77 13.64
N TYR A 119 7.50 0.81 14.93
CA TYR A 119 6.25 1.43 15.42
C TYR A 119 6.24 2.94 15.18
N ALA A 120 7.35 3.62 15.51
CA ALA A 120 7.46 5.07 15.36
C ALA A 120 7.48 5.46 13.88
N HIS A 121 8.12 4.65 13.03
CA HIS A 121 8.10 4.81 11.57
C HIS A 121 6.68 4.68 10.99
N SER A 122 5.91 3.72 11.47
CA SER A 122 4.52 3.54 11.04
C SER A 122 3.62 4.71 11.44
N LEU A 123 3.81 5.26 12.65
CA LEU A 123 3.16 6.50 13.06
C LEU A 123 3.60 7.71 12.22
N LYS A 124 4.91 7.79 11.89
CA LYS A 124 5.46 8.85 11.05
C LYS A 124 4.82 8.84 9.67
N LEU A 125 4.64 7.67 9.04
CA LEU A 125 3.95 7.55 7.75
C LEU A 125 2.54 8.17 7.80
N LEU A 126 1.72 7.81 8.78
CA LEU A 126 0.37 8.35 8.94
C LEU A 126 0.39 9.87 9.15
N LYS A 127 1.28 10.36 10.03
CA LYS A 127 1.43 11.79 10.32
C LYS A 127 1.83 12.59 9.08
N ASP A 128 2.85 12.12 8.37
CA ASP A 128 3.42 12.85 7.23
C ASP A 128 2.47 12.84 6.04
N PHE A 129 1.78 11.73 5.77
CA PHE A 129 0.75 11.69 4.74
C PHE A 129 -0.37 12.70 5.06
N LYS A 130 -0.83 12.75 6.32
CA LYS A 130 -1.87 13.70 6.73
C LYS A 130 -1.41 15.16 6.62
N ALA A 131 -0.14 15.45 6.90
CA ALA A 131 0.43 16.79 6.74
C ALA A 131 0.45 17.25 5.26
N LEU A 132 0.60 16.32 4.31
CA LEU A 132 0.51 16.61 2.87
C LEU A 132 -0.95 16.75 2.38
N HIS A 133 -1.92 16.17 3.10
CA HIS A 133 -3.34 16.11 2.73
C HIS A 133 -4.25 16.49 3.92
N PRO A 134 -4.31 17.79 4.29
CA PRO A 134 -5.03 18.28 5.48
C PRO A 134 -6.55 18.09 5.41
#